data_AF-A0A7S2G5G1-F1
#
_entry.id   AF-A0A7S2G5G1-F1
#
_cell.length_a   1.000
_cell.length_b   1.000
_cell.length_c   1.000
_cell.angle_alpha   90.00
_cell.angle_beta   90.00
_cell.angle_gamma   90.00
#
_symmetry.space_group_name_H-M   'P 1'
#
loop_
_entity.id
_entity.type
_entity.pdbx_description
1 polymer ?
#
loop_
_entity_poly.entity_id
_entity_poly.type
_entity_poly.pdbx_seq_one_letter_code
_entity_poly.pdbx_strand_id
1 'polypeptide(L)'
;SLLLDFLYTADIPPTIAEMEDAPEQFGRLMKAADKYEVPNLMDLCIGWLKRDISQENMLKILEVAHELGNASLKEACLAFVTRDTNTVQVAQDSREFEALPSDLVRE
;
A
#
# COMPACT_ATOMS: atom_id res chain seq x y z
N SER A 1 -0.47 9.64 -17.71
CA SER A 1 -1.56 9.38 -16.73
C SER A 1 -1.42 7.93 -16.40
N LEU A 2 -1.11 7.58 -15.14
CA LEU A 2 -0.49 6.29 -14.79
C LEU A 2 -1.26 5.06 -15.31
N LEU A 3 -2.60 5.13 -15.32
CA LEU A 3 -3.46 4.10 -15.90
C LEU A 3 -3.27 3.98 -17.42
N LEU A 4 -3.21 5.10 -18.14
CA LEU A 4 -3.02 5.12 -19.59
C LEU A 4 -1.65 4.53 -19.93
N ASP A 5 -0.63 4.88 -19.15
CA ASP A 5 0.72 4.38 -19.34
C ASP A 5 0.73 2.84 -19.16
N PHE A 6 0.09 2.32 -18.11
CA PHE A 6 -0.11 0.86 -17.93
C PHE A 6 -0.88 0.21 -19.07
N LEU A 7 -1.97 0.82 -19.57
CA LEU A 7 -2.76 0.23 -20.67
C LEU A 7 -1.94 0.12 -21.97
N TYR A 8 -0.92 0.96 -22.14
CA TYR A 8 -0.04 0.94 -23.30
C TYR A 8 1.20 0.04 -23.10
N THR A 9 1.71 -0.09 -21.88
CA THR A 9 2.95 -0.84 -21.59
C THR A 9 2.71 -2.23 -20.99
N ALA A 10 1.50 -2.48 -20.47
CA ALA A 10 1.16 -3.61 -19.61
C ALA A 10 2.06 -3.75 -18.36
N ASP A 11 2.71 -2.67 -17.93
CA ASP A 11 3.63 -2.68 -16.79
C ASP A 11 3.51 -1.40 -15.96
N ILE A 12 3.81 -1.50 -14.67
CA ILE A 12 3.82 -0.37 -13.75
C ILE A 12 5.11 0.41 -13.98
N PRO A 13 5.04 1.71 -14.33
CA PRO A 13 6.25 2.51 -14.53
C PRO A 13 7.15 2.47 -13.28
N PRO A 14 8.45 2.15 -13.42
CA PRO A 14 9.37 2.05 -12.28
C PRO A 14 9.50 3.39 -11.55
N THR A 15 9.24 4.50 -12.25
CA THR A 15 9.20 5.84 -11.67
C THR A 15 8.20 5.97 -10.54
N ILE A 16 7.13 5.16 -10.46
CA ILE A 16 6.16 5.20 -9.34
C ILE A 16 6.81 4.65 -8.07
N ALA A 17 7.61 3.58 -8.18
CA ALA A 17 8.26 2.94 -7.04
C ALA A 17 9.39 3.80 -6.45
N GLU A 18 9.94 4.73 -7.24
CA GLU A 18 10.97 5.68 -6.80
C GLU A 18 10.38 6.94 -6.15
N MET A 19 9.06 7.11 -6.12
CA MET A 19 8.41 8.29 -5.51
C MET A 19 8.35 8.17 -3.99
N GLU A 20 8.53 9.30 -3.30
CA GLU A 20 8.40 9.37 -1.84
C GLU A 20 6.97 9.01 -1.36
N ASP A 21 5.96 9.30 -2.19
CA ASP A 21 4.56 8.96 -1.96
C ASP A 21 4.11 7.70 -2.72
N ALA A 22 5.04 6.77 -2.98
CA ALA A 22 4.76 5.54 -3.73
C ALA A 22 3.51 4.79 -3.23
N PRO A 23 3.33 4.50 -1.92
CA PRO A 23 2.12 3.83 -1.42
C PRO A 23 0.83 4.53 -1.86
N GLU A 24 0.79 5.86 -1.75
CA GLU A 24 -0.34 6.69 -2.12
C GLU A 24 -0.60 6.67 -3.63
N GLN A 25 0.45 6.67 -4.46
CA GLN A 25 0.32 6.55 -5.91
C GLN A 25 -0.20 5.17 -6.33
N PHE A 26 0.31 4.10 -5.71
CA PHE A 26 -0.24 2.75 -5.91
C PHE A 26 -1.70 2.69 -5.46
N GLY A 27 -2.06 3.31 -4.34
CA GLY A 27 -3.45 3.42 -3.89
C GLY A 27 -4.36 4.08 -4.92
N ARG A 28 -3.92 5.20 -5.53
CA ARG A 28 -4.66 5.86 -6.63
C ARG A 28 -4.78 4.97 -7.86
N LEU A 29 -3.73 4.23 -8.20
CA LEU A 29 -3.71 3.32 -9.33
C LEU A 29 -4.64 2.13 -9.11
N MET A 30 -4.68 1.58 -7.89
CA MET A 30 -5.62 0.53 -7.48
C MET A 30 -7.07 1.01 -7.51
N LYS A 31 -7.37 2.22 -7.03
CA LYS A 31 -8.71 2.84 -7.16
C LYS A 31 -9.12 2.98 -8.62
N ALA A 32 -8.18 3.33 -9.51
CA ALA A 32 -8.43 3.37 -10.94
C ALA A 32 -8.64 1.95 -11.52
N ALA A 33 -7.81 0.98 -11.14
CA ALA A 33 -7.93 -0.41 -11.58
C ALA A 33 -9.30 -1.00 -11.22
N ASP A 34 -9.78 -0.75 -10.00
CA ASP A 34 -11.12 -1.13 -9.55
C ASP A 34 -12.21 -0.44 -10.39
N LYS A 35 -12.13 0.89 -10.53
CA LYS A 35 -13.09 1.69 -11.30
C LYS A 35 -13.21 1.28 -12.78
N TYR A 36 -12.10 0.89 -13.40
CA TYR A 36 -12.04 0.53 -14.82
C TYR A 36 -12.02 -0.98 -15.05
N GLU A 37 -12.26 -1.78 -14.00
CA GLU A 37 -12.31 -3.26 -14.05
C GLU A 37 -11.06 -3.88 -14.71
N VAL A 38 -9.88 -3.43 -14.28
CA VAL A 38 -8.58 -3.92 -14.75
C VAL A 38 -7.91 -4.77 -13.65
N PRO A 39 -8.35 -6.03 -13.43
CA PRO A 39 -7.89 -6.85 -12.31
C PRO A 39 -6.38 -7.14 -12.34
N ASN A 40 -5.80 -7.30 -13.53
CA ASN A 40 -4.35 -7.53 -13.66
C ASN A 40 -3.52 -6.37 -13.09
N LEU A 41 -4.01 -5.13 -13.21
CA LEU A 41 -3.34 -3.96 -12.65
C LEU A 41 -3.43 -3.96 -11.12
N MET A 42 -4.60 -4.34 -10.59
CA MET A 42 -4.80 -4.50 -9.14
C MET A 42 -3.81 -5.51 -8.56
N ASP A 43 -3.70 -6.68 -9.17
CA ASP A 43 -2.78 -7.75 -8.71
C ASP A 43 -1.32 -7.32 -8.76
N LEU A 44 -0.92 -6.61 -9.82
CA LEU A 44 0.45 -6.07 -9.94
C LEU A 44 0.75 -5.05 -8.84
N CYS A 45 -0.18 -4.13 -8.55
CA CYS A 45 -0.02 -3.15 -7.49
C CYS A 45 0.13 -3.82 -6.11
N ILE A 46 -0.73 -4.80 -5.81
CA ILE A 46 -0.67 -5.56 -4.56
C ILE A 46 0.67 -6.30 -4.45
N GLY A 47 1.11 -6.95 -5.53
CA GLY A 47 2.37 -7.69 -5.56
C GLY A 47 3.57 -6.78 -5.30
N TRP A 48 3.56 -5.58 -5.88
CA TRP A 48 4.59 -4.57 -5.64
C TRP A 48 4.60 -4.09 -4.20
N LEU A 49 3.45 -3.62 -3.69
CA LEU A 49 3.33 -3.12 -2.33
C LEU A 49 3.73 -4.16 -1.29
N LYS A 50 3.35 -5.43 -1.49
CA LYS A 50 3.75 -6.53 -0.59
C LYS A 50 5.26 -6.78 -0.57
N ARG A 51 5.94 -6.58 -1.69
CA ARG A 51 7.39 -6.78 -1.79
C ARG A 51 8.15 -5.61 -1.16
N ASP A 52 7.59 -4.42 -1.22
CA ASP A 52 8.24 -3.18 -0.82
C ASP A 52 7.95 -2.77 0.64
N ILE A 53 7.18 -3.57 1.40
CA ILE A 53 6.89 -3.26 2.81
C ILE A 53 8.18 -3.10 3.60
N SER A 54 8.33 -1.94 4.22
CA SER A 54 9.49 -1.52 5.00
C SER A 54 9.05 -0.73 6.23
N GLN A 55 9.99 -0.45 7.13
CA GLN A 55 9.73 0.36 8.33
C GLN A 55 9.27 1.79 8.00
N GLU A 56 9.67 2.31 6.84
CA GLU A 56 9.36 3.68 6.41
C GLU A 56 7.96 3.81 5.81
N ASN A 57 7.45 2.75 5.18
CA ASN A 57 6.20 2.80 4.40
C ASN A 57 5.08 1.90 4.96
N MET A 58 5.35 1.03 5.94
CA MET A 58 4.37 0.05 6.42
C MET A 58 3.03 0.69 6.84
N LEU A 59 3.04 1.82 7.54
CA LEU A 59 1.78 2.42 8.01
C LEU A 59 0.98 3.07 6.87
N LYS A 60 1.66 3.66 5.88
CA LYS A 60 1.02 4.17 4.67
C LYS A 60 0.42 3.04 3.83
N ILE A 61 1.14 1.92 3.69
CA ILE A 61 0.63 0.74 2.99
C ILE A 61 -0.58 0.15 3.73
N LEU A 62 -0.56 0.13 5.06
CA LEU A 62 -1.68 -0.32 5.88
C LEU A 62 -2.93 0.56 5.67
N GLU A 63 -2.75 1.88 5.64
CA GLU A 63 -3.82 2.84 5.34
C GLU A 63 -4.41 2.59 3.95
N VAL A 64 -3.57 2.47 2.93
CA VAL A 64 -4.00 2.17 1.55
C VAL A 64 -4.77 0.84 1.49
N ALA A 65 -4.30 -0.19 2.18
CA ALA A 65 -4.98 -1.49 2.25
C ALA A 65 -6.36 -1.40 2.91
N HIS A 66 -6.47 -0.60 3.98
CA HIS A 66 -7.72 -0.35 4.68
C HIS A 66 -8.71 0.41 3.80
N GLU A 67 -8.29 1.52 3.18
CA GLU A 67 -9.14 2.32 2.28
C GLU A 67 -9.69 1.50 1.10
N LEU A 68 -8.90 0.57 0.58
CA LEU A 68 -9.26 -0.28 -0.55
C LEU A 68 -10.01 -1.55 -0.14
N GLY A 69 -10.19 -1.80 1.16
CA GLY A 69 -10.76 -3.05 1.67
C GLY A 69 -9.95 -4.30 1.27
N ASN A 70 -8.65 -4.15 0.97
CA ASN A 70 -7.81 -5.24 0.51
C ASN A 70 -7.26 -6.06 1.69
N ALA A 71 -8.00 -7.10 2.08
CA ALA A 71 -7.63 -7.96 3.21
C ALA A 71 -6.23 -8.57 3.06
N SER A 72 -5.86 -8.99 1.84
CA SER A 72 -4.58 -9.68 1.61
C SER A 72 -3.36 -8.75 1.79
N LEU A 73 -3.48 -7.49 1.38
CA LEU A 73 -2.45 -6.49 1.61
C LEU A 73 -2.42 -6.07 3.08
N LYS A 74 -3.60 -5.91 3.71
CA LYS A 74 -3.72 -5.59 5.14
C LYS A 74 -3.04 -6.65 6.01
N GLU A 75 -3.32 -7.93 5.77
CA GLU A 75 -2.69 -9.05 6.49
C GLU A 75 -1.17 -9.08 6.31
N ALA A 76 -0.67 -8.89 5.08
CA ALA A 76 0.76 -8.85 4.83
C ALA A 76 1.45 -7.70 5.57
N CYS A 77 0.80 -6.53 5.63
CA CYS A 77 1.32 -5.38 6.34
C CYS A 77 1.29 -5.57 7.86
N LEU A 78 0.18 -6.07 8.41
CA LEU A 78 0.09 -6.38 9.85
C LEU A 78 1.14 -7.42 10.25
N ALA A 79 1.32 -8.47 9.45
CA ALA A 79 2.35 -9.48 9.69
C ALA A 79 3.77 -8.89 9.71
N PHE A 80 4.03 -7.84 8.93
CA PHE A 80 5.30 -7.11 8.97
C PHE A 80 5.42 -6.25 10.23
N VAL A 81 4.39 -5.45 10.55
CA VAL A 81 4.37 -4.55 11.71
C VAL A 81 4.53 -5.34 13.02
N THR A 82 3.92 -6.52 13.13
CA THR A 82 3.96 -7.34 14.34
C THR A 82 5.07 -8.41 14.31
N ARG A 83 5.99 -8.36 13.35
CA ARG A 83 7.01 -9.40 13.17
C ARG A 83 7.97 -9.47 14.35
N ASP A 84 8.33 -8.31 14.91
CA ASP A 84 9.29 -8.20 15.99
C ASP A 84 9.02 -6.94 16.82
N THR A 85 9.56 -6.88 18.04
CA THR A 85 9.34 -5.74 18.93
C THR A 85 9.86 -4.42 18.37
N ASN A 86 10.91 -4.47 17.53
CA ASN A 86 11.49 -3.26 16.94
C ASN A 86 10.52 -2.63 15.93
N THR A 87 9.97 -3.43 15.01
CA THR A 87 8.96 -3.00 14.04
C THR A 87 7.71 -2.45 14.70
N VAL A 88 7.23 -3.08 15.77
CA VAL A 88 6.11 -2.56 16.58
C VAL A 88 6.45 -1.21 17.21
N GLN A 89 7.64 -1.07 17.81
CA GLN A 89 8.06 0.20 18.41
C GLN A 89 8.18 1.32 17.38
N VAL A 90 8.83 1.04 16.23
CA VAL A 90 8.95 2.00 15.14
C VAL A 90 7.58 2.43 14.63
N ALA A 91 6.62 1.51 14.53
CA ALA A 91 5.24 1.84 14.19
C ALA A 91 4.61 2.77 15.23
N GLN A 92 4.71 2.44 16.52
CA GLN A 92 4.08 3.21 17.59
C GLN A 92 4.69 4.60 17.80
N ASP A 93 5.99 4.76 17.56
CA ASP A 93 6.71 6.02 17.71
C ASP A 93 6.53 6.96 16.49
N SER A 94 5.93 6.45 15.42
CA SER A 94 5.73 7.16 14.17
C SER A 94 4.52 8.10 14.23
N ARG A 95 4.59 9.24 13.53
CA ARG A 95 3.46 10.19 13.43
C ARG A 95 2.32 9.63 12.59
N GLU A 96 2.64 8.76 11.64
CA GLU A 96 1.71 8.08 10.77
C GLU A 96 0.76 7.19 11.59
N PHE A 97 1.23 6.61 12.70
CA PHE A 97 0.38 5.81 13.59
C PHE A 97 -0.70 6.64 14.29
N GLU A 98 -0.38 7.87 14.71
CA GLU A 98 -1.36 8.81 15.27
C GLU A 98 -2.40 9.27 14.24
N ALA A 99 -2.02 9.27 12.96
CA ALA A 99 -2.88 9.65 11.85
C ALA A 99 -3.79 8.51 11.35
N LEU A 100 -3.55 7.26 11.78
CA LEU A 100 -4.35 6.12 11.36
C LEU A 100 -5.81 6.26 11.83
N PRO A 101 -6.78 5.82 11.01
CA PRO A 101 -8.18 5.82 11.39
C PRO A 101 -8.40 5.01 12.67
N SER A 102 -9.21 5.53 13.58
CA SER A 102 -9.47 4.93 14.90
C SER A 102 -9.98 3.49 14.84
N ASP A 103 -10.61 3.13 13.73
CA ASP A 103 -11.21 1.83 13.49
C ASP A 103 -10.12 0.78 13.20
N LEU A 104 -9.00 1.22 12.62
CA LEU A 104 -7.83 0.39 12.33
C LEU A 104 -6.94 0.17 13.56
N VAL A 105 -6.91 1.15 14.48
CA VAL A 105 -6.13 1.07 15.74
C VAL A 105 -6.81 0.21 16.81
N ARG A 106 -8.12 -0.05 16.65
CA ARG A 106 -8.97 -0.74 17.64
C ARG A 106 -9.36 -2.18 17.28
N GLU A 107 -8.99 -2.65 16.10
CA GLU A 107 -9.12 -4.05 15.66
C GLU A 107 -8.01 -4.92 16.26
#